data_AF-A0A1I7TTH7-F1
#
_entry.id   AF-A0A1I7TTH7-F1
#
_cell.length_a   1.000
_cell.length_b   1.000
_cell.length_c   1.000
_cell.angle_alpha   90.00
_cell.angle_beta   90.00
_cell.angle_gamma   90.00
#
_symmetry.space_group_name_H-M   'P 1'
#
loop_
_entity.id
_entity.type
_entity.pdbx_description
1 polymer ?
#
loop_
_entity_poly.entity_id
_entity_poly.type
_entity_poly.pdbx_seq_one_letter_code
_entity_poly.pdbx_strand_id
1 'polypeptide(L)'
;MTSGFVSTSELDKEKEARQEAWEKVRKPTDAVQAPEPEYCNKTLFEQLKDNKDAKQLEIDEAKKLKNMVRGIDEEESTFLSDLDTTKRVVKMQMKKEEQDVIKEMTVTQHLAANQQSVPRLTLKPSTSTSTAPSKSKQAAFLSTAIKRKSTSAGPEDKKEDPLPSKVSKSDPVIKQIGALQAICDYAPSSDSDSDASSDDEPETLPVLVTVQSQKKQGGCQ
;
A
#
# COMPACT_ATOMS: atom_id res chain seq x y z
N MET A 1 -38.05 30.28 8.57
CA MET A 1 -38.25 29.07 7.78
C MET A 1 -39.11 29.47 6.59
N THR A 2 -38.53 29.54 5.39
CA THR A 2 -39.31 29.79 4.17
C THR A 2 -40.19 28.56 3.95
N SER A 3 -41.50 28.77 3.84
CA SER A 3 -42.47 27.72 3.54
C SER A 3 -42.01 26.95 2.30
N GLY A 4 -41.88 25.62 2.41
CA GLY A 4 -41.55 24.75 1.27
C GLY A 4 -42.70 24.57 0.27
N PHE A 5 -43.82 25.25 0.48
CA PHE A 5 -44.96 25.22 -0.44
C PHE A 5 -44.78 26.28 -1.52
N VAL A 6 -44.72 25.82 -2.77
CA VAL A 6 -44.78 26.67 -3.96
C VAL A 6 -46.24 27.05 -4.19
N SER A 7 -46.51 28.35 -4.34
CA SER A 7 -47.86 28.86 -4.62
C SER A 7 -48.21 28.69 -6.11
N THR A 8 -49.50 28.60 -6.42
CA THR A 8 -49.96 28.47 -7.82
C THR A 8 -49.51 29.64 -8.69
N SER A 9 -49.52 30.86 -8.13
CA SER A 9 -49.07 32.06 -8.82
C SER A 9 -47.57 32.07 -9.10
N GLU A 10 -46.74 31.41 -8.29
CA GLU A 10 -45.31 31.24 -8.56
C GLU A 10 -45.08 30.24 -9.71
N LEU A 11 -45.85 29.14 -9.79
CA LEU A 11 -45.77 28.21 -10.92
C LEU A 11 -46.19 28.86 -12.24
N ASP A 12 -47.21 29.71 -12.23
CA ASP A 12 -47.68 30.36 -13.45
C ASP A 12 -46.66 31.39 -13.96
N LYS A 13 -46.05 32.17 -13.06
CA LYS A 13 -44.95 33.09 -13.41
C LYS A 13 -43.73 32.36 -13.96
N GLU A 14 -43.39 31.20 -13.40
CA GLU A 14 -42.28 30.37 -13.89
C GLU A 14 -42.59 29.81 -15.30
N LYS A 15 -43.84 29.44 -15.58
CA LYS A 15 -44.29 29.02 -16.91
C LYS A 15 -44.26 30.17 -17.91
N GLU A 16 -44.69 31.36 -17.51
CA GLU A 16 -44.66 32.58 -18.33
C GLU A 16 -43.22 32.99 -18.66
N ALA A 17 -42.34 33.07 -17.67
CA ALA A 17 -40.92 33.36 -17.88
C ALA A 17 -40.25 32.35 -18.82
N ARG A 18 -40.61 31.06 -18.72
CA ARG A 18 -40.13 30.02 -19.63
C ARG A 18 -40.65 30.23 -21.06
N GLN A 19 -41.92 30.61 -21.19
CA GLN A 19 -42.55 30.87 -22.47
C GLN A 19 -41.92 32.10 -23.15
N GLU A 20 -41.68 33.18 -22.42
CA GLU A 20 -40.98 34.36 -22.92
C GLU A 20 -39.55 34.03 -23.36
N ALA A 21 -38.81 33.25 -22.56
CA ALA A 21 -37.47 32.78 -22.92
C ALA A 21 -37.50 31.88 -24.16
N TRP A 22 -38.54 31.06 -24.30
CA TRP A 22 -38.75 30.22 -25.47
C TRP A 22 -39.03 31.06 -26.71
N GLU A 23 -39.99 31.98 -26.66
CA GLU A 23 -40.35 32.87 -27.77
C GLU A 23 -39.18 33.71 -28.27
N LYS A 24 -38.25 34.08 -27.38
CA LYS A 24 -37.01 34.79 -27.73
C LYS A 24 -36.04 33.95 -28.56
N VAL A 25 -36.01 32.63 -28.38
CA VAL A 25 -35.07 31.70 -29.04
C VAL A 25 -35.77 30.85 -30.12
N ARG A 26 -37.10 30.87 -30.16
CA ARG A 26 -37.96 30.03 -31.00
C ARG A 26 -37.81 30.38 -32.48
N LYS A 27 -37.70 29.35 -33.33
CA LYS A 27 -37.78 29.48 -34.79
C LYS A 27 -39.22 29.27 -35.28
N PRO A 28 -39.58 29.72 -36.50
CA PRO A 28 -40.95 29.59 -37.02
C PRO A 28 -41.50 28.16 -37.09
N THR A 29 -40.63 27.15 -37.12
CA THR A 29 -40.95 25.72 -37.17
C THR A 29 -41.11 25.06 -35.80
N ASP A 30 -40.66 25.71 -34.73
CA ASP A 30 -40.65 25.12 -33.39
C ASP A 30 -42.02 25.29 -32.71
N ALA A 31 -42.32 24.44 -31.71
CA ALA A 31 -43.63 24.42 -31.04
C ALA A 31 -43.98 25.75 -30.37
N VAL A 32 -45.28 26.08 -30.32
CA VAL A 32 -45.78 27.34 -29.73
C VAL A 32 -45.56 27.40 -28.23
N GLN A 33 -45.76 26.30 -27.53
CA GLN A 33 -45.54 26.23 -26.09
C GLN A 33 -44.13 25.74 -25.78
N ALA A 34 -43.51 26.36 -24.77
CA ALA A 34 -42.26 25.92 -24.21
C ALA A 34 -42.41 24.49 -23.63
N PRO A 35 -41.48 23.57 -23.92
CA PRO A 35 -41.51 22.23 -23.33
C PRO A 35 -41.56 22.28 -21.79
N GLU A 36 -42.41 21.46 -21.19
CA GLU A 36 -42.49 21.33 -19.73
C GLU A 36 -41.23 20.61 -19.22
N PRO A 37 -40.59 21.09 -18.13
CA PRO A 37 -39.42 20.42 -17.57
C PRO A 37 -39.77 18.99 -17.17
N GLU A 38 -38.87 18.06 -17.48
CA GLU A 38 -39.05 16.67 -17.11
C GLU A 38 -39.21 16.55 -15.59
N TYR A 39 -40.34 15.98 -15.17
CA TYR A 39 -40.57 15.67 -13.77
C TYR A 39 -39.55 14.61 -13.32
N CYS A 40 -39.07 14.73 -12.08
CA CYS A 40 -38.12 13.76 -11.53
C CYS A 40 -38.78 12.38 -11.46
N ASN A 41 -38.43 11.50 -12.39
CA ASN A 41 -38.94 10.13 -12.45
C ASN A 41 -38.35 9.21 -11.37
N LYS A 42 -37.41 9.71 -10.56
CA LYS A 42 -36.85 8.96 -9.44
C LYS A 42 -37.92 8.76 -8.39
N THR A 43 -38.03 7.54 -7.90
CA THR A 43 -38.89 7.25 -6.75
C THR A 43 -38.40 8.03 -5.52
N LEU A 44 -39.29 8.34 -4.59
CA LEU A 44 -38.91 9.00 -3.34
C LEU A 44 -37.81 8.21 -2.59
N PHE A 45 -37.86 6.88 -2.67
CA PHE A 45 -36.83 6.01 -2.12
C PHE A 45 -35.46 6.26 -2.74
N GLU A 46 -35.35 6.32 -4.06
CA GLU A 46 -34.09 6.61 -4.75
C GLU A 46 -33.56 7.99 -4.39
N GLN A 47 -34.41 9.01 -4.32
CA GLN A 47 -33.98 10.35 -3.91
C GLN A 47 -33.45 10.38 -2.47
N LEU A 48 -34.15 9.72 -1.53
CA LEU A 48 -33.70 9.64 -0.14
C LEU A 48 -32.41 8.83 0.00
N LYS A 49 -32.27 7.77 -0.79
CA LYS A 49 -31.06 6.96 -0.86
C LYS A 49 -29.89 7.78 -1.41
N ASP A 50 -30.07 8.46 -2.54
CA ASP A 50 -29.04 9.33 -3.13
C ASP A 50 -28.61 10.42 -2.14
N ASN A 51 -29.55 11.04 -1.41
CA ASN A 51 -29.23 12.03 -0.37
C ASN A 51 -28.44 11.45 0.80
N LYS A 52 -28.78 10.22 1.22
CA LYS A 52 -28.06 9.53 2.30
C LYS A 52 -26.65 9.16 1.84
N ASP A 53 -26.54 8.57 0.66
CA ASP A 53 -25.28 8.11 0.08
C ASP A 53 -24.36 9.31 -0.20
N ALA A 54 -24.89 10.43 -0.70
CA ALA A 54 -24.14 11.68 -0.88
C ALA A 54 -23.58 12.22 0.44
N LYS A 55 -24.39 12.27 1.50
CA LYS A 55 -23.93 12.67 2.84
C LYS A 55 -22.88 11.70 3.39
N GLN A 56 -23.06 10.41 3.16
CA GLN A 56 -22.12 9.40 3.62
C GLN A 56 -20.78 9.53 2.89
N LEU A 57 -20.80 9.73 1.57
CA LEU A 57 -19.60 9.99 0.77
C LEU A 57 -18.87 11.25 1.23
N GLU A 58 -19.58 12.34 1.51
CA GLU A 58 -18.99 13.58 2.03
C GLU A 58 -18.30 13.34 3.38
N ILE A 59 -18.95 12.60 4.30
CA ILE A 59 -18.37 12.23 5.60
C ILE A 59 -17.13 11.35 5.42
N ASP A 60 -17.19 10.38 4.51
CA ASP A 60 -16.10 9.45 4.28
C ASP A 60 -14.91 10.13 3.59
N GLU A 61 -15.15 11.07 2.68
CA GLU A 61 -14.12 11.93 2.08
C GLU A 61 -13.48 12.83 3.13
N ALA A 62 -14.26 13.48 3.99
CA ALA A 62 -13.75 14.32 5.07
C ALA A 62 -12.93 13.51 6.09
N LYS A 63 -13.40 12.32 6.47
CA LYS A 63 -12.66 11.40 7.35
C LYS A 63 -11.40 10.86 6.68
N LYS A 64 -11.45 10.53 5.39
CA LYS A 64 -10.29 10.06 4.63
C LYS A 64 -9.22 11.13 4.56
N LEU A 65 -9.58 12.37 4.23
CA LEU A 65 -8.66 13.51 4.24
C LEU A 65 -8.08 13.73 5.64
N LYS A 66 -8.92 13.68 6.68
CA LYS A 66 -8.46 13.79 8.08
C LYS A 66 -7.50 12.67 8.48
N ASN A 67 -7.69 11.46 7.97
CA ASN A 67 -6.83 10.31 8.27
C ASN A 67 -5.51 10.36 7.48
N MET A 68 -5.52 10.85 6.24
CA MET A 68 -4.32 10.98 5.42
C MET A 68 -3.36 12.05 5.93
N VAL A 69 -3.88 13.11 6.54
CA VAL A 69 -3.09 14.18 7.16
C VAL A 69 -2.99 13.98 8.68
N ARG A 70 -3.38 12.81 9.19
CA ARG A 70 -3.17 12.45 10.60
C ARG A 70 -1.68 12.22 10.78
N GLY A 71 -1.01 13.11 11.51
CA GLY A 71 0.38 12.89 11.93
C GLY A 71 0.51 11.62 12.77
N ILE A 72 1.76 11.18 12.93
CA ILE A 72 2.10 10.10 13.87
C ILE A 72 1.80 10.62 15.28
N ASP A 73 1.01 9.87 16.05
CA ASP A 73 0.70 10.23 17.44
C ASP A 73 1.93 10.03 18.34
N GLU A 74 1.94 10.61 19.55
CA GLU A 74 3.04 10.44 20.52
C GLU A 74 3.25 8.96 20.88
N GLU A 75 2.15 8.21 21.04
CA GLU A 75 2.17 6.75 21.25
C GLU A 75 2.71 5.98 20.05
N GLU A 76 2.39 6.40 18.83
CA GLU A 76 2.89 5.74 17.62
C GLU A 76 4.38 6.04 17.39
N SER A 77 4.83 7.25 17.71
CA SER A 77 6.24 7.66 17.62
C SER A 77 7.12 6.87 18.59
N THR A 78 6.66 6.71 19.84
CA THR A 78 7.34 5.87 20.84
C THR A 78 7.37 4.41 20.40
N PHE A 79 6.28 3.87 19.88
CA PHE A 79 6.24 2.51 19.33
C PHE A 79 7.25 2.31 18.18
N LEU A 80 7.35 3.25 17.24
CA LEU A 80 8.34 3.18 16.16
C LEU A 80 9.78 3.22 16.69
N SER A 81 10.03 4.07 17.69
CA SER A 81 11.33 4.14 18.36
C SER A 81 11.68 2.81 19.04
N ASP A 82 10.75 2.21 19.78
CA ASP A 82 10.91 0.92 20.44
C ASP A 82 11.13 -0.24 19.44
N LEU A 83 10.44 -0.21 18.30
CA LEU A 83 10.68 -1.18 17.23
C LEU A 83 12.09 -1.06 16.66
N ASP A 84 12.58 0.17 16.45
CA ASP A 84 13.92 0.39 15.92
C ASP A 84 15.01 0.02 16.94
N THR A 85 14.82 0.33 18.23
CA THR A 85 15.71 -0.15 19.28
C THR A 85 15.72 -1.67 19.34
N THR A 86 14.55 -2.32 19.28
CA THR A 86 14.44 -3.78 19.28
C THR A 86 15.16 -4.40 18.08
N LYS A 87 14.93 -3.88 16.86
CA LYS A 87 15.63 -4.35 15.64
C LYS A 87 17.15 -4.16 15.76
N ARG A 88 17.60 -3.04 16.34
CA ARG A 88 19.03 -2.78 16.55
C ARG A 88 19.63 -3.78 17.54
N VAL A 89 18.95 -4.04 18.66
CA VAL A 89 19.38 -5.01 19.68
C VAL A 89 19.48 -6.40 19.09
N VAL A 90 18.47 -6.85 18.35
CA VAL A 90 18.47 -8.18 17.69
C VAL A 90 19.64 -8.30 16.71
N LYS A 91 19.87 -7.30 15.86
CA LYS A 91 21.02 -7.31 14.93
C LYS A 91 22.36 -7.34 15.65
N MET A 92 22.50 -6.59 16.75
CA MET A 92 23.72 -6.57 17.56
C MET A 92 23.97 -7.92 18.23
N GLN A 93 22.92 -8.57 18.75
CA GLN A 93 23.02 -9.90 19.33
C GLN A 93 23.42 -10.94 18.29
N MET A 94 22.78 -10.93 17.12
CA MET A 94 23.11 -11.84 16.02
C MET A 94 24.58 -11.68 15.57
N LYS A 95 25.04 -10.43 15.40
CA LYS A 95 26.45 -10.14 15.06
C LYS A 95 27.41 -10.62 16.16
N LYS A 96 27.04 -10.48 17.42
CA LYS A 96 27.85 -10.94 18.55
C LYS A 96 27.96 -12.47 18.56
N GLU A 97 26.84 -13.17 18.38
CA GLU A 97 26.81 -14.63 18.29
C GLU A 97 27.67 -15.14 17.12
N GLU A 98 27.55 -14.52 15.94
CA GLU A 98 28.40 -14.84 14.78
C GLU A 98 29.89 -14.65 15.08
N GLN A 99 30.25 -13.52 15.71
CA GLN A 99 31.63 -13.24 16.08
C GLN A 99 32.18 -14.24 17.10
N ASP A 100 31.36 -14.62 18.08
CA ASP A 100 31.79 -15.56 19.12
C ASP A 100 31.97 -16.97 18.51
N VAL A 101 31.08 -17.41 17.62
CA VAL A 101 31.28 -18.66 16.86
C VAL A 101 32.56 -18.65 16.02
N ILE A 102 32.88 -17.52 15.36
CA ILE A 102 34.13 -17.38 14.60
C ILE A 102 35.35 -17.50 15.53
N LYS A 103 35.33 -16.85 16.71
CA LYS A 103 36.43 -16.94 17.69
C LYS A 103 36.60 -18.36 18.22
N GLU A 104 35.50 -19.06 18.53
CA GLU A 104 35.58 -20.46 18.96
C GLU A 104 36.15 -21.37 17.85
N MET A 105 35.77 -21.13 16.59
CA MET A 105 36.34 -21.83 15.44
C MET A 105 37.84 -21.56 15.28
N THR A 106 38.30 -20.32 15.43
CA THR A 106 39.73 -19.99 15.31
C THR A 106 40.54 -20.63 16.42
N VAL A 107 40.07 -20.57 17.68
CA VAL A 107 40.70 -21.22 18.84
C VAL A 107 40.78 -22.73 18.62
N THR A 108 39.67 -23.39 18.29
CA THR A 108 39.65 -24.85 18.05
C THR A 108 40.55 -25.26 16.87
N GLN A 109 40.60 -24.48 15.79
CA GLN A 109 41.52 -24.70 14.68
C GLN A 109 42.99 -24.57 15.12
N HIS A 110 43.33 -23.54 15.89
CA HIS A 110 44.67 -23.35 16.43
C HIS A 110 45.08 -24.50 17.37
N LEU A 111 44.19 -24.95 18.26
CA LEU A 111 44.44 -26.13 19.11
C LEU A 111 44.61 -27.41 18.27
N ALA A 112 43.77 -27.62 17.26
CA ALA A 112 43.87 -28.80 16.38
C ALA A 112 45.16 -28.81 15.55
N ALA A 113 45.61 -27.65 15.08
CA ALA A 113 46.89 -27.50 14.40
C ALA A 113 48.08 -27.81 15.32
N ASN A 114 48.01 -27.39 16.59
CA ASN A 114 49.06 -27.64 17.57
C ASN A 114 49.10 -29.10 18.09
N GLN A 115 48.03 -29.88 17.89
CA GLN A 115 47.98 -31.32 18.21
C GLN A 115 48.52 -32.23 17.09
N GLN A 116 49.19 -31.69 16.06
CA GLN A 116 49.87 -32.49 15.05
C GLN A 116 51.18 -33.10 15.58
N SER A 117 51.07 -34.13 16.42
CA SER A 117 52.17 -35.07 16.68
C SER A 117 51.73 -36.54 16.81
N VAL A 118 50.49 -36.88 16.43
CA VAL A 118 50.04 -38.28 16.39
C VAL A 118 49.71 -38.71 14.95
N PRO A 119 50.35 -39.78 14.43
CA PRO A 119 50.23 -40.16 13.03
C PRO A 119 48.82 -40.69 12.73
N ARG A 120 48.13 -40.03 11.80
CA ARG A 120 46.81 -40.43 11.31
C ARG A 120 46.96 -41.67 10.44
N LEU A 121 46.49 -42.83 10.93
CA LEU A 121 46.39 -44.06 10.15
C LEU A 121 45.45 -43.83 8.95
N THR A 122 46.02 -43.71 7.76
CA THR A 122 45.28 -43.68 6.49
C THR A 122 44.83 -45.10 6.13
N LEU A 123 43.56 -45.40 6.36
CA LEU A 123 42.92 -46.59 5.79
C LEU A 123 42.46 -46.28 4.36
N LYS A 124 43.08 -46.94 3.38
CA LYS A 124 42.65 -46.91 1.97
C LYS A 124 41.25 -47.54 1.84
N PRO A 125 40.31 -46.95 1.08
CA PRO A 125 39.05 -47.59 0.80
C PRO A 125 39.27 -48.78 -0.15
N SER A 126 38.88 -49.97 0.31
CA SER A 126 38.86 -51.19 -0.49
C SER A 126 37.70 -51.13 -1.48
N THR A 127 38.01 -51.09 -2.77
CA THR A 127 37.04 -51.25 -3.86
C THR A 127 36.71 -52.74 -4.03
N SER A 128 35.52 -53.14 -3.57
CA SER A 128 34.88 -54.39 -4.00
C SER A 128 33.41 -54.14 -4.35
N THR A 129 33.15 -54.11 -5.65
CA THR A 129 32.02 -54.64 -6.42
C THR A 129 30.61 -54.68 -5.81
N SER A 130 29.71 -53.96 -6.50
CA SER A 130 28.24 -54.12 -6.61
C SER A 130 27.40 -54.23 -5.35
N THR A 131 26.83 -53.09 -4.95
CA THR A 131 25.39 -52.84 -4.76
C THR A 131 25.26 -51.35 -4.43
N ALA A 132 24.24 -50.66 -4.96
CA ALA A 132 24.11 -49.21 -4.83
C ALA A 132 24.16 -48.76 -3.35
N PRO A 133 24.94 -47.72 -2.99
CA PRO A 133 25.01 -47.27 -1.61
C PRO A 133 23.64 -46.75 -1.17
N SER A 134 23.19 -47.18 0.01
CA SER A 134 21.98 -46.65 0.61
C SER A 134 22.14 -45.14 0.77
N LYS A 135 21.28 -44.36 0.11
CA LYS A 135 21.31 -42.90 0.20
C LYS A 135 21.14 -42.54 1.68
N SER A 136 22.05 -41.72 2.22
CA SER A 136 21.97 -41.30 3.62
C SER A 136 20.62 -40.64 3.89
N LYS A 137 20.10 -40.78 5.11
CA LYS A 137 18.82 -40.18 5.50
C LYS A 137 18.78 -38.69 5.20
N GLN A 138 19.91 -37.99 5.39
CA GLN A 138 20.05 -36.57 5.06
C GLN A 138 19.92 -36.29 3.55
N ALA A 139 20.53 -37.13 2.70
CA ALA A 139 20.40 -36.99 1.25
C ALA A 139 18.96 -37.22 0.76
N ALA A 140 18.21 -38.11 1.42
CA ALA A 140 16.80 -38.34 1.11
C ALA A 140 15.92 -37.11 1.42
N PHE A 141 16.14 -36.45 2.57
CA PHE A 141 15.44 -35.20 2.91
C PHE A 141 15.74 -34.06 1.92
N LEU A 142 16.98 -33.93 1.45
CA LEU A 142 17.33 -32.91 0.47
C LEU A 142 16.73 -33.19 -0.91
N SER A 143 16.54 -34.47 -1.26
CA SER A 143 15.97 -34.85 -2.55
C SER A 143 14.48 -34.50 -2.69
N THR A 144 13.72 -34.45 -1.59
CA THR A 144 12.32 -34.04 -1.61
C THR A 144 12.16 -32.52 -1.59
N ALA A 145 13.15 -31.79 -1.08
CA ALA A 145 13.15 -30.33 -1.05
C ALA A 145 13.41 -29.67 -2.42
N ILE A 146 14.08 -30.36 -3.34
CA ILE A 146 14.46 -29.80 -4.65
C ILE A 146 13.51 -30.33 -5.75
N LYS A 147 12.52 -29.52 -6.14
CA LYS A 147 11.66 -29.81 -7.30
C LYS A 147 12.35 -29.36 -8.59
N ARG A 148 13.01 -30.31 -9.27
CA ARG A 148 13.53 -30.08 -10.63
C ARG A 148 12.35 -30.08 -11.62
N LYS A 149 12.18 -28.97 -12.34
CA LYS A 149 11.18 -28.84 -13.41
C LYS A 149 11.78 -29.45 -14.68
N SER A 150 11.30 -30.60 -15.11
CA SER A 150 11.73 -31.23 -16.37
C SER A 150 11.06 -30.54 -17.56
N THR A 151 11.84 -29.96 -18.46
CA THR A 151 11.39 -29.58 -19.80
C THR A 151 11.66 -30.76 -20.74
N SER A 152 10.63 -31.55 -21.03
CA SER A 152 10.68 -32.59 -22.08
C SER A 152 9.25 -32.83 -22.55
N ALA A 153 9.03 -32.70 -23.86
CA ALA A 153 7.77 -32.88 -24.56
C ALA A 153 7.15 -34.28 -24.36
N GLY A 154 5.81 -34.36 -24.47
CA GLY A 154 4.88 -35.45 -24.06
C GLY A 154 4.98 -36.81 -24.81
N PRO A 155 3.93 -37.68 -24.81
CA PRO A 155 2.48 -37.38 -24.77
C PRO A 155 1.59 -38.21 -23.79
N GLU A 156 0.39 -37.66 -23.57
CA GLU A 156 -0.97 -38.24 -23.34
C GLU A 156 -1.17 -39.55 -22.54
N ASP A 157 -1.98 -39.47 -21.47
CA ASP A 157 -3.06 -40.45 -21.24
C ASP A 157 -4.21 -39.85 -20.39
N LYS A 158 -5.44 -40.06 -20.88
CA LYS A 158 -6.70 -39.51 -20.37
C LYS A 158 -7.35 -40.45 -19.36
N LYS A 159 -7.85 -39.92 -18.23
CA LYS A 159 -9.04 -40.41 -17.51
C LYS A 159 -9.79 -39.25 -16.84
N GLU A 160 -11.06 -39.10 -17.19
CA GLU A 160 -12.09 -38.23 -16.58
C GLU A 160 -12.65 -38.92 -15.31
N ASP A 161 -13.34 -38.36 -14.32
CA ASP A 161 -14.12 -37.11 -14.02
C ASP A 161 -14.48 -37.15 -12.49
N PRO A 162 -15.25 -36.25 -11.80
CA PRO A 162 -15.82 -34.94 -12.16
C PRO A 162 -15.64 -33.78 -11.11
N LEU A 163 -15.77 -32.54 -11.61
CA LEU A 163 -16.24 -31.21 -11.09
C LEU A 163 -16.67 -31.02 -9.60
N PRO A 164 -16.50 -29.80 -8.97
CA PRO A 164 -17.26 -28.61 -9.39
C PRO A 164 -16.61 -27.19 -9.32
N SER A 165 -17.16 -26.36 -10.22
CA SER A 165 -17.46 -24.93 -10.13
C SER A 165 -16.34 -23.87 -9.97
N LYS A 166 -15.99 -23.30 -11.13
CA LYS A 166 -15.79 -21.87 -11.45
C LYS A 166 -15.54 -20.89 -10.28
N VAL A 167 -14.32 -20.33 -10.25
CA VAL A 167 -14.09 -18.93 -9.88
C VAL A 167 -13.23 -18.30 -10.97
N SER A 168 -13.84 -17.47 -11.81
CA SER A 168 -13.15 -16.66 -12.80
C SER A 168 -12.42 -15.52 -12.09
N LYS A 169 -11.08 -15.56 -12.08
CA LYS A 169 -10.25 -14.40 -11.80
C LYS A 169 -9.55 -14.03 -13.11
N SER A 170 -9.87 -12.84 -13.61
CA SER A 170 -9.17 -12.19 -14.70
C SER A 170 -7.75 -11.83 -14.24
N ASP A 171 -6.74 -12.31 -14.97
CA ASP A 171 -5.35 -11.90 -14.80
C ASP A 171 -5.20 -10.40 -15.10
N PRO A 172 -4.51 -9.62 -14.24
CA PRO A 172 -4.10 -8.28 -14.64
C PRO A 172 -2.93 -8.40 -15.63
N VAL A 173 -3.20 -8.07 -16.89
CA VAL A 173 -2.19 -7.78 -17.91
C VAL A 173 -1.38 -6.57 -17.43
N ILE A 174 -0.20 -6.82 -16.85
CA ILE A 174 0.78 -5.78 -16.54
C ILE A 174 1.39 -5.32 -17.87
N LYS A 175 0.88 -4.22 -18.41
CA LYS A 175 1.55 -3.49 -19.48
C LYS A 175 2.75 -2.76 -18.87
N GLN A 176 3.95 -3.22 -19.20
CA GLN A 176 5.21 -2.58 -18.84
C GLN A 176 5.29 -1.22 -19.55
N ILE A 177 4.89 -0.16 -18.84
CA ILE A 177 5.00 1.22 -19.31
C ILE A 177 6.32 1.77 -18.77
N GLY A 178 7.24 2.05 -19.69
CA GLY A 178 8.34 3.03 -19.55
C GLY A 178 9.26 2.86 -18.34
N ALA A 179 10.43 2.26 -18.57
CA ALA A 179 11.57 2.41 -17.67
C ALA A 179 11.99 3.89 -17.63
N LEU A 180 11.73 4.59 -16.51
CA LEU A 180 12.33 5.90 -16.26
C LEU A 180 13.80 5.69 -15.90
N GLN A 181 14.68 5.87 -16.89
CA GLN A 181 16.11 6.08 -16.68
C GLN A 181 16.30 7.48 -16.08
N ALA A 182 16.15 7.60 -14.76
CA ALA A 182 16.77 8.66 -13.98
C ALA A 182 17.99 8.06 -13.28
N ILE A 183 19.12 8.12 -13.99
CA ILE A 183 20.45 7.84 -13.47
C ILE A 183 20.80 9.05 -12.60
N CYS A 184 20.52 8.95 -11.30
CA CYS A 184 21.14 9.83 -10.31
C CYS A 184 22.46 9.17 -9.92
N ASP A 185 23.57 9.73 -10.39
CA ASP A 185 24.91 9.38 -9.93
C ASP A 185 25.05 9.77 -8.46
N TYR A 186 24.87 8.81 -7.55
CA TYR A 186 25.18 9.00 -6.14
C TYR A 186 26.67 8.70 -5.95
N ALA A 187 27.47 9.75 -5.80
CA ALA A 187 28.86 9.61 -5.37
C ALA A 187 28.89 9.05 -3.92
N PRO A 188 29.71 8.03 -3.60
CA PRO A 188 29.90 7.61 -2.22
C PRO A 188 30.81 8.63 -1.51
N SER A 189 30.22 9.68 -0.94
CA SER A 189 30.95 10.65 -0.14
C SER A 189 30.65 10.45 1.34
N SER A 190 31.68 9.95 2.02
CA SER A 190 32.03 10.18 3.42
C SER A 190 31.05 9.75 4.51
N ASP A 191 31.29 8.56 5.05
CA ASP A 191 31.05 8.25 6.46
C ASP A 191 31.65 9.39 7.31
N SER A 192 30.80 10.07 8.07
CA SER A 192 31.21 11.03 9.08
C SER A 192 30.41 10.75 10.33
N ASP A 193 30.93 9.84 11.15
CA ASP A 193 30.52 9.68 12.55
C ASP A 193 30.71 11.02 13.26
N SER A 194 29.66 11.51 13.91
CA SER A 194 29.75 12.63 14.85
C SER A 194 28.88 12.31 16.06
N ASP A 195 29.50 11.59 17.00
CA ASP A 195 29.17 11.63 18.41
C ASP A 195 29.56 13.01 18.97
N ALA A 196 28.60 13.81 19.43
CA ALA A 196 28.86 14.91 20.34
C ALA A 196 27.63 15.25 21.20
N SER A 197 27.84 15.08 22.50
CA SER A 197 27.01 15.41 23.67
C SER A 197 26.76 16.91 23.86
N SER A 198 25.74 17.22 24.69
CA SER A 198 25.31 18.50 25.32
C SER A 198 24.36 19.39 24.50
N ASP A 199 23.10 19.56 24.91
CA ASP A 199 22.57 20.34 26.06
C ASP A 199 22.70 21.85 25.84
N ASP A 200 21.64 22.48 25.30
CA ASP A 200 21.07 23.79 25.71
C ASP A 200 19.79 24.09 24.87
N GLU A 201 18.64 24.23 25.53
CA GLU A 201 17.40 24.85 25.01
C GLU A 201 17.43 26.35 25.35
N PRO A 202 16.42 27.18 24.99
CA PRO A 202 15.68 27.37 23.73
C PRO A 202 15.70 28.86 23.31
N GLU A 203 15.38 29.23 22.06
CA GLU A 203 14.62 30.48 21.79
C GLU A 203 14.23 30.73 20.32
N THR A 204 13.01 31.24 20.16
CA THR A 204 12.46 32.05 19.04
C THR A 204 11.98 31.35 17.76
N LEU A 205 10.72 30.89 17.79
CA LEU A 205 9.88 30.80 16.60
C LEU A 205 9.20 32.15 16.33
N PRO A 206 9.25 32.72 15.10
CA PRO A 206 8.44 33.88 14.77
C PRO A 206 6.98 33.45 14.55
N VAL A 207 6.11 33.89 15.47
CA VAL A 207 4.66 33.83 15.35
C VAL A 207 4.20 34.62 14.14
N LEU A 208 3.66 33.94 13.14
CA LEU A 208 2.96 34.55 12.01
C LEU A 208 1.58 35.01 12.49
N VAL A 209 1.48 36.30 12.83
CA VAL A 209 0.21 36.97 13.13
C VAL A 209 -0.59 37.08 11.83
N THR A 210 -1.61 36.24 11.66
CA THR A 210 -2.65 36.47 10.66
C THR A 210 -3.68 37.45 11.23
N VAL A 211 -3.69 38.63 10.65
CA VAL A 211 -4.66 39.71 10.95
C VAL A 211 -6.05 39.23 10.55
N GLN A 212 -6.97 39.15 11.52
CA GLN A 212 -8.40 39.00 11.26
C GLN A 212 -8.93 40.23 10.53
N SER A 213 -9.47 40.04 9.33
CA SER A 213 -10.29 41.06 8.66
C SER A 213 -11.66 41.12 9.32
N GLN A 214 -11.86 42.11 10.20
CA GLN A 214 -13.19 42.56 10.61
C GLN A 214 -13.64 43.73 9.74
N LYS A 215 -14.69 43.52 8.93
CA LYS A 215 -15.64 44.53 8.40
C LYS A 215 -16.68 43.80 7.55
N LYS A 216 -17.98 44.07 7.59
CA LYS A 216 -18.78 45.08 8.29
C LYS A 216 -20.23 44.59 8.13
N GLN A 217 -20.98 44.46 9.23
CA GLN A 217 -22.43 44.45 9.12
C GLN A 217 -22.86 45.84 8.64
N GLY A 218 -23.53 45.89 7.49
CA GLY A 218 -24.18 47.07 6.96
C GLY A 218 -25.61 46.70 6.60
N GLY A 219 -26.51 46.92 7.56
CA GLY A 219 -27.93 46.99 7.26
C GLY A 219 -28.23 48.26 6.45
N CYS A 220 -29.11 48.12 5.47
CA CYS A 220 -29.94 49.20 4.95
C CYS A 220 -31.32 48.62 4.63
N GLN A 221 -32.31 49.46 4.90
CA GLN A 221 -33.75 49.23 4.86
C GLN A 221 -34.27 48.86 3.48
#